data_AF-A0A8T7BU43-F1
#
_entry.id   AF-A0A8T7BU43-F1
#
_cell.length_a   1.000
_cell.length_b   1.000
_cell.length_c   1.000
_cell.angle_alpha   90.00
_cell.angle_beta   90.00
_cell.angle_gamma   90.00
#
_symmetry.space_group_name_H-M   'P 1'
#
loop_
_entity.id
_entity.type
_entity.pdbx_description
1 polymer ?
#
loop_
_entity_poly.entity_id
_entity_poly.type
_entity_poly.pdbx_seq_one_letter_code
_entity_poly.pdbx_strand_id
1 'polypeptide(L)'
;MSQIDEFDLQRLLQRFEHEIVDINRKHISEITGEINKKDILKIGEAISVCRANYLKSVIEMANVEDGSLEGRLTDDVRINRQLYEETMAGFAALRHALERGYVIVNDS
;
A
#
# COMPACT_ATOMS: atom_id res chain seq x y z
N MET A 1 -4.42 -6.66 43.28
CA MET A 1 -4.53 -6.22 41.88
C MET A 1 -6.01 -5.99 41.62
N SER A 2 -6.44 -4.75 41.38
CA SER A 2 -7.84 -4.49 41.04
C SER A 2 -8.14 -5.13 39.69
N GLN A 3 -9.13 -6.00 39.66
CA GLN A 3 -9.72 -6.50 38.43
C GLN A 3 -10.29 -5.28 37.71
N ILE A 4 -9.69 -4.88 36.58
CA ILE A 4 -10.27 -3.83 35.74
C ILE A 4 -11.64 -4.36 35.31
N ASP A 5 -12.70 -3.62 35.62
CA ASP A 5 -14.04 -3.95 35.15
C ASP A 5 -14.06 -3.94 33.62
N GLU A 6 -14.82 -4.83 33.00
CA GLU A 6 -14.89 -4.97 31.54
C GLU A 6 -15.29 -3.65 30.88
N PHE A 7 -16.16 -2.88 31.54
CA PHE A 7 -16.58 -1.55 31.09
C PHE A 7 -15.47 -0.49 31.22
N ASP A 8 -14.61 -0.57 32.24
CA ASP A 8 -13.43 0.28 32.36
C ASP A 8 -12.39 -0.04 31.28
N LEU A 9 -12.19 -1.33 31.00
CA LEU A 9 -11.29 -1.78 29.94
C LEU A 9 -11.77 -1.29 28.56
N GLN A 10 -13.06 -1.44 28.25
CA GLN A 10 -13.59 -1.02 26.96
C GLN A 10 -13.46 0.49 26.73
N ARG A 11 -13.72 1.30 27.77
CA ARG A 11 -13.53 2.77 27.70
C ARG A 11 -12.07 3.15 27.55
N LEU A 12 -11.17 2.45 28.24
CA LEU A 12 -9.74 2.66 28.11
C LEU A 12 -9.25 2.35 26.69
N LEU A 13 -9.69 1.22 26.12
CA LEU A 13 -9.37 0.83 24.75
C LEU A 13 -9.89 1.86 23.73
N GLN A 14 -11.13 2.35 23.89
CA GLN A 14 -11.66 3.40 23.02
C GLN A 14 -10.84 4.70 23.07
N ARG A 15 -10.37 5.11 24.25
CA ARG A 15 -9.49 6.28 24.38
C ARG A 15 -8.17 6.07 23.65
N PHE A 16 -7.54 4.91 23.82
CA PHE A 16 -6.32 4.60 23.10
C PHE A 16 -6.54 4.52 21.58
N GLU A 17 -7.67 3.98 21.12
CA GLU A 17 -7.99 3.98 19.69
C GLU A 17 -8.06 5.40 19.13
N HIS A 18 -8.68 6.35 19.83
CA HIS A 18 -8.71 7.75 19.43
C HIS A 18 -7.32 8.40 19.42
N GLU A 19 -6.54 8.22 20.50
CA GLU A 19 -5.19 8.77 20.58
C GLU A 19 -4.28 8.20 19.48
N ILE A 20 -4.39 6.90 19.18
CA ILE A 20 -3.64 6.24 18.11
C ILE A 20 -4.02 6.82 16.75
N VAL A 21 -5.30 7.09 16.48
CA VAL A 21 -5.74 7.74 15.23
C VAL A 21 -5.10 9.12 15.10
N ASP A 22 -5.11 9.92 16.16
CA ASP A 22 -4.53 11.27 16.13
C ASP A 22 -3.01 11.26 15.95
N ILE A 23 -2.31 10.34 16.63
CA ILE A 23 -0.86 10.13 16.47
C ILE A 23 -0.52 9.74 15.03
N ASN A 24 -1.25 8.78 14.45
CA ASN A 24 -1.02 8.35 13.07
C ASN A 24 -1.30 9.50 12.09
N ARG A 25 -2.42 10.21 12.26
CA ARG A 25 -2.75 11.36 11.41
C ARG A 25 -1.66 12.41 11.43
N LYS A 26 -1.19 12.77 12.62
CA LYS A 26 -0.10 13.73 12.80
C LYS A 26 1.16 13.27 12.06
N HIS A 27 1.69 12.09 12.39
CA HIS A 27 2.96 11.63 11.83
C HIS A 27 2.91 11.39 10.32
N ILE A 28 1.81 10.83 9.80
CA ILE A 28 1.66 10.63 8.36
C ILE A 28 1.63 11.98 7.66
N SER A 29 0.79 12.93 8.11
CA SER A 29 0.70 14.25 7.47
C SER A 29 2.02 15.05 7.54
N GLU A 30 2.79 14.94 8.63
CA GLU A 30 4.10 15.57 8.77
C GLU A 30 5.13 15.01 7.75
N ILE A 31 5.05 13.72 7.42
CA ILE A 31 5.98 13.04 6.51
C ILE A 31 5.55 13.16 5.05
N THR A 32 4.26 12.92 4.76
CA THR A 32 3.74 12.83 3.40
C THR A 32 3.24 14.16 2.85
N GLY A 33 3.01 15.15 3.72
CA GLY A 33 2.22 16.33 3.39
C GLY A 33 0.75 15.98 3.15
N GLU A 34 0.03 16.90 2.50
CA GLU A 34 -1.36 16.69 2.11
C GLU A 34 -1.46 15.64 1.01
N ILE A 35 -2.32 14.64 1.23
CA ILE A 35 -2.69 13.66 0.21
C ILE A 35 -4.01 14.11 -0.42
N ASN A 36 -3.98 14.41 -1.71
CA ASN A 36 -5.17 14.80 -2.47
C ASN A 36 -5.62 13.67 -3.41
N LYS A 37 -6.79 13.86 -4.03
CA LYS A 37 -7.35 12.92 -5.00
C LYS A 37 -6.41 12.63 -6.19
N LYS A 38 -5.67 13.64 -6.65
CA LYS A 38 -4.72 13.49 -7.77
C LYS A 38 -3.58 12.54 -7.41
N ASP A 39 -3.11 12.55 -6.17
CA ASP A 39 -2.05 11.65 -5.72
C ASP A 39 -2.53 10.20 -5.64
N ILE A 40 -3.77 9.97 -5.22
CA ILE A 40 -4.40 8.63 -5.27
C ILE A 40 -4.51 8.13 -6.71
N LEU A 41 -4.92 9.00 -7.65
CA LEU A 41 -5.01 8.64 -9.06
C LEU A 41 -3.63 8.30 -9.66
N LYS A 42 -2.57 9.04 -9.30
CA LYS A 42 -1.20 8.72 -9.71
C LYS A 42 -0.72 7.36 -9.20
N ILE A 43 -1.12 6.97 -7.98
CA ILE A 43 -0.82 5.62 -7.47
C ILE A 43 -1.52 4.57 -8.34
N GLY A 44 -2.80 4.79 -8.68
CA GLY A 44 -3.53 3.91 -9.59
C GLY A 44 -2.89 3.81 -10.99
N GLU A 45 -2.38 4.92 -11.51
CA GLU A 45 -1.62 4.96 -12.76
C GLU A 45 -0.32 4.16 -12.64
N ALA A 46 0.46 4.37 -11.59
CA ALA A 46 1.70 3.63 -11.33
C ALA A 46 1.45 2.11 -11.25
N ILE A 47 0.41 1.68 -10.52
CA ILE A 47 0.00 0.27 -10.45
C ILE A 47 -0.30 -0.28 -11.85
N SER A 48 -1.02 0.50 -12.66
CA SER A 48 -1.41 0.09 -14.01
C SER A 48 -0.19 -0.08 -14.92
N VAL A 49 0.78 0.82 -14.83
CA VAL A 49 2.06 0.73 -15.54
C VAL A 49 2.88 -0.48 -15.08
N CYS A 50 3.05 -0.68 -13.76
CA CYS A 50 3.76 -1.84 -13.23
C CYS A 50 3.12 -3.16 -13.65
N ARG A 51 1.78 -3.22 -13.62
CA ARG A 51 1.02 -4.40 -14.08
C ARG A 51 1.25 -4.67 -15.56
N ALA A 52 1.18 -3.63 -16.40
CA ALA A 52 1.42 -3.78 -17.83
C ALA A 52 2.82 -4.28 -18.13
N ASN A 53 3.85 -3.73 -17.46
CA ASN A 53 5.24 -4.16 -17.63
C ASN A 53 5.45 -5.61 -17.17
N TYR A 54 4.88 -6.01 -16.03
CA TYR A 54 4.96 -7.39 -15.57
C TYR A 54 4.32 -8.37 -16.56
N LEU A 55 3.10 -8.07 -17.02
CA LEU A 55 2.41 -8.91 -18.00
C LEU A 55 3.18 -8.99 -19.32
N LYS A 56 3.74 -7.87 -19.78
CA LYS A 56 4.60 -7.83 -20.97
C LYS A 56 5.78 -8.80 -20.81
N SER A 57 6.54 -8.70 -19.73
CA SER A 57 7.71 -9.57 -19.52
C SER A 57 7.33 -11.04 -19.37
N VAL A 58 6.18 -11.36 -18.76
CA VAL A 58 5.67 -12.74 -18.67
C VAL A 58 5.33 -13.28 -20.07
N ILE A 59 4.66 -12.49 -20.91
CA ILE A 59 4.34 -12.87 -22.29
C ILE A 59 5.62 -13.05 -23.11
N GLU A 60 6.59 -12.14 -22.98
CA GLU A 60 7.90 -12.26 -23.64
C GLU A 60 8.63 -13.54 -23.22
N MET A 61 8.65 -13.86 -21.93
CA MET A 61 9.24 -15.10 -21.42
C MET A 61 8.53 -16.35 -21.98
N ALA A 62 7.20 -16.34 -22.07
CA ALA A 62 6.42 -17.48 -22.57
C ALA A 62 6.62 -17.75 -24.08
N ASN A 63 7.08 -16.76 -24.83
CA ASN A 63 7.35 -16.88 -26.27
C ASN A 63 8.79 -17.30 -26.59
N VAL A 64 9.62 -17.55 -25.58
CA VAL A 64 10.99 -18.07 -25.76
C VAL A 64 10.89 -19.57 -26.10
N GLU A 65 11.59 -19.99 -27.16
CA GLU A 65 11.64 -21.41 -27.55
C GLU A 65 12.28 -22.28 -26.46
N ASP A 66 11.87 -23.55 -26.40
CA ASP A 66 12.30 -24.50 -25.37
C ASP A 66 13.83 -24.58 -25.25
N GLY A 67 14.35 -24.31 -24.06
CA GLY A 67 15.78 -24.44 -23.72
C GLY A 67 16.61 -23.16 -23.78
N SER A 68 16.06 -22.00 -24.20
CA SER A 68 16.82 -20.74 -24.28
C SER A 68 16.34 -19.64 -23.31
N LEU A 69 15.82 -20.00 -22.12
CA LEU A 69 15.50 -19.01 -21.10
C LEU A 69 16.79 -18.35 -20.59
N GLU A 70 17.08 -17.16 -21.11
CA GLU A 70 18.21 -16.35 -20.68
C GLU A 70 17.97 -15.78 -19.28
N GLY A 71 19.02 -15.75 -18.45
CA GLY A 71 18.93 -15.21 -17.08
C GLY A 71 18.38 -13.79 -17.02
N ARG A 72 18.66 -12.97 -18.04
CA ARG A 72 18.14 -11.59 -18.14
C ARG A 72 16.61 -11.53 -18.24
N LEU A 73 15.98 -12.42 -19.02
CA LEU A 73 14.52 -12.47 -19.15
C LEU A 73 13.86 -12.89 -17.84
N THR A 74 14.47 -13.85 -17.12
CA THR A 74 13.98 -14.25 -15.80
C THR A 74 14.14 -13.15 -14.76
N ASP A 75 15.22 -12.36 -14.84
CA ASP A 75 15.45 -11.21 -13.97
C ASP A 75 14.45 -10.08 -14.24
N ASP A 76 14.18 -9.76 -15.50
CA ASP A 76 13.22 -8.71 -15.88
C ASP A 76 11.82 -9.03 -15.37
N VAL A 77 11.38 -10.30 -15.49
CA VAL A 77 10.09 -10.74 -14.93
C VAL A 77 10.07 -10.64 -13.41
N ARG A 78 11.15 -11.04 -12.73
CA ARG A 78 11.25 -10.95 -11.28
C ARG A 78 11.18 -9.49 -10.80
N ILE A 79 11.93 -8.59 -11.44
CA ILE A 79 11.95 -7.17 -11.10
C ILE A 79 10.57 -6.56 -11.32
N ASN A 80 9.95 -6.79 -12.48
CA ASN A 80 8.62 -6.25 -12.78
C ASN A 80 7.54 -6.81 -11.84
N ARG A 81 7.64 -8.08 -11.43
CA ARG A 81 6.78 -8.66 -10.40
C ARG A 81 6.93 -7.94 -9.07
N GLN A 82 8.17 -7.74 -8.60
CA GLN A 82 8.45 -7.07 -7.33
C GLN A 82 7.93 -5.64 -7.32
N LEU A 83 8.16 -4.87 -8.40
CA LEU A 83 7.63 -3.51 -8.52
C LEU A 83 6.09 -3.49 -8.45
N TYR A 84 5.43 -4.42 -9.14
CA TYR A 84 3.98 -4.54 -9.10
C TYR A 84 3.46 -4.89 -7.69
N GLU A 85 4.07 -5.89 -7.04
CA GLU A 85 3.69 -6.34 -5.70
C GLU A 85 3.89 -5.23 -4.66
N GLU A 86 5.02 -4.52 -4.69
CA GLU A 86 5.32 -3.43 -3.77
C GLU A 86 4.33 -2.27 -3.93
N THR A 87 4.01 -1.89 -5.18
CA THR A 87 3.06 -0.81 -5.44
C THR A 87 1.65 -1.18 -4.98
N MET A 88 1.25 -2.45 -5.17
CA MET A 88 -0.03 -2.97 -4.65
C MET A 88 -0.07 -2.99 -3.13
N ALA A 89 1.01 -3.39 -2.47
CA ALA A 89 1.13 -3.38 -1.02
C ALA A 89 1.05 -1.94 -0.46
N GLY A 90 1.74 -1.00 -1.09
CA GLY A 90 1.65 0.42 -0.75
C GLY A 90 0.23 0.98 -0.85
N PHE A 91 -0.50 0.64 -1.92
CA PHE A 91 -1.90 1.04 -2.06
C PHE A 91 -2.83 0.38 -1.03
N ALA A 92 -2.59 -0.88 -0.67
CA ALA A 92 -3.33 -1.55 0.40
C ALA A 92 -3.10 -0.86 1.76
N ALA A 93 -1.86 -0.46 2.06
CA ALA A 93 -1.52 0.30 3.25
C ALA A 93 -2.20 1.68 3.25
N LEU A 94 -2.22 2.39 2.11
CA LEU A 94 -2.95 3.65 1.97
C LEU A 94 -4.46 3.46 2.19
N ARG A 95 -5.07 2.45 1.56
CA ARG A 95 -6.50 2.13 1.76
C ARG A 95 -6.81 1.89 3.23
N HIS A 96 -5.98 1.10 3.91
CA HIS A 96 -6.11 0.87 5.35
C HIS A 96 -6.02 2.18 6.14
N ALA A 97 -5.04 3.04 5.84
CA ALA A 97 -4.89 4.33 6.50
C ALA A 97 -6.11 5.25 6.30
N LEU A 98 -6.74 5.21 5.12
CA LEU A 98 -8.00 5.92 4.84
C LEU A 98 -9.17 5.36 5.65
N GLU A 99 -9.36 4.04 5.64
CA GLU A 99 -10.42 3.34 6.39
C GLU A 99 -10.33 3.60 7.90
N ARG A 100 -9.11 3.76 8.42
CA ARG A 100 -8.85 4.07 9.83
C ARG A 100 -8.87 5.56 10.16
N GLY A 101 -9.03 6.43 9.17
CA GLY A 101 -9.03 7.89 9.36
C GLY A 101 -7.66 8.48 9.69
N TYR A 102 -6.58 7.74 9.44
CA TYR A 102 -5.20 8.19 9.60
C TYR A 102 -4.81 9.16 8.49
N VAL A 103 -5.41 9.05 7.31
CA VAL A 103 -5.24 9.98 6.20
C VAL A 103 -6.57 10.67 5.90
N ILE A 104 -6.52 11.99 5.70
CA ILE A 104 -7.65 12.78 5.19
C ILE A 104 -7.32 13.18 3.76
N VAL A 105 -8.24 12.93 2.85
CA VAL A 105 -8.09 13.27 1.43
C VAL A 105 -8.85 14.55 1.14
N ASN A 106 -8.13 15.56 0.66
CA ASN A 106 -8.73 16.79 0.18
C ASN A 106 -9.24 16.61 -1.25
N ASP A 107 -10.40 17.19 -1.57
CA ASP A 107 -11.03 17.14 -2.90
C ASP A 107 -10.35 18.04 -3.96
N SER A 108 -9.37 18.84 -3.54
CA SER A 108 -8.66 19.85 -4.34
C SER A 108 -7.70 19.27 -5.38
#